data_AF-A0A841BDB3-F1
#
_entry.id   AF-A0A841BDB3-F1
#
_cell.length_a   1.000
_cell.length_b   1.000
_cell.length_c   1.000
_cell.angle_alpha   90.00
_cell.angle_beta   90.00
_cell.angle_gamma   90.00
#
_symmetry.space_group_name_H-M   'P 1'
#
loop_
_entity.id
_entity.type
_entity.pdbx_description
1 polymer ?
#
loop_
_entity_poly.entity_id
_entity_poly.type
_entity_poly.pdbx_seq_one_letter_code
_entity_poly.pdbx_strand_id
1 'polypeptide(L)'
;MRGETGSRTSARRGVTIGALGVALLLGVTGTAIAVPPPPPNPSDSEINSSKADANAKAGDVGRLTNQLAQAESKLSQLNDEVELKMEEANKARVDAETAQDEAAQADREAQSARTESDAAQATIDKARADLDKFAAASFQQGSTVGSVSAYLTADSPKELLGRAQMLDAVGGSRLNALDTMKRAQTEKSNKDATARKKLEIAQERKRAAEAAKHEADNAQSAAQHAQDTQATQNGLLEADKTNVEKQLFEAQQKVSGLQGQRQRYEDWKAQKAREDEERARQAALAASRPSQGGGGRPSSRPVQSAPAGSSVEAVVQRALSQLGLPYAWGGGNGSGPTRGIRDGGTADRYGDYMKIGFDCSGLMIYAFAGVRSLPHYSGYQYNAGRKVPLSQMRRGDMLFWGGSARGIHHVAMYLGNGQMVEAPQSGLRVRIAPVRYGGIMPYATRLIG
;
A
#
# COMPACT_ATOMS: atom_id res chain seq x y z
N MET A 1 23.01 39.25 19.41
CA MET A 1 24.02 38.49 20.18
C MET A 1 24.25 37.16 19.48
N ARG A 2 25.52 36.75 19.29
CA ARG A 2 26.03 35.37 18.99
C ARG A 2 25.36 34.58 17.84
N GLY A 3 26.10 34.01 16.89
CA GLY A 3 27.54 34.07 16.64
C GLY A 3 27.93 33.26 15.40
N GLU A 4 28.97 33.70 14.70
CA GLU A 4 29.51 33.04 13.50
C GLU A 4 30.37 31.82 13.84
N THR A 5 30.29 30.79 13.00
CA THR A 5 31.37 29.82 12.75
C THR A 5 31.23 29.35 11.29
N GLY A 6 32.29 29.10 10.51
CA GLY A 6 33.70 29.34 10.74
C GLY A 6 34.50 28.85 9.52
N SER A 7 34.94 29.76 8.65
CA SER A 7 35.76 29.42 7.48
C SER A 7 37.16 28.96 7.92
N ARG A 8 37.72 27.94 7.25
CA ARG A 8 39.14 27.58 7.40
C ARG A 8 39.84 27.41 6.05
N THR A 9 40.94 28.12 5.95
CA THR A 9 41.72 28.36 4.73
C THR A 9 42.85 27.34 4.56
N SER A 10 43.12 27.00 3.30
CA SER A 10 44.44 26.74 2.68
C SER A 10 45.59 26.12 3.49
N ALA A 11 46.17 25.05 2.95
CA ALA A 11 47.60 24.78 3.05
C ALA A 11 48.21 24.59 1.64
N ARG A 12 49.02 25.55 1.20
CA ARG A 12 49.90 25.39 0.03
C ARG A 12 51.16 24.63 0.44
N ARG A 13 51.60 23.67 -0.37
CA ARG A 13 53.03 23.41 -0.62
C ARG A 13 53.22 23.11 -2.11
N GLY A 14 54.00 23.94 -2.79
CA GLY A 14 54.45 23.68 -4.15
C GLY A 14 55.84 23.04 -4.13
N VAL A 15 56.20 22.38 -5.23
CA VAL A 15 57.59 22.08 -5.59
C VAL A 15 57.81 22.51 -7.04
N THR A 16 59.04 22.91 -7.32
CA THR A 16 59.47 23.80 -8.41
C THR A 16 59.59 23.13 -9.78
N ILE A 17 59.49 23.99 -10.80
CA ILE A 17 59.90 23.72 -12.18
C ILE A 17 61.40 23.43 -12.24
N GLY A 18 61.77 22.38 -12.97
CA GLY A 18 63.15 22.12 -13.39
C GLY A 18 63.16 21.69 -14.87
N ALA A 19 63.45 22.63 -15.77
CA ALA A 19 63.59 22.36 -17.19
C ALA A 19 65.07 22.32 -17.57
N LEU A 20 65.53 21.26 -18.24
CA LEU A 20 66.89 21.21 -18.79
C LEU A 20 67.02 20.21 -19.94
N GLY A 21 67.45 20.74 -21.09
CA GLY A 21 68.50 20.11 -21.91
C GLY A 21 68.20 18.81 -22.65
N VAL A 22 67.83 18.95 -23.92
CA VAL A 22 67.87 17.90 -24.96
C VAL A 22 69.26 17.25 -25.07
N ALA A 23 69.32 15.93 -25.22
CA ALA A 23 70.33 15.24 -26.02
C ALA A 23 69.79 13.91 -26.58
N LEU A 24 69.65 13.81 -27.90
CA LEU A 24 69.47 12.53 -28.59
C LEU A 24 70.78 11.74 -28.54
N LEU A 25 70.74 10.46 -28.15
CA LEU A 25 71.71 9.46 -28.62
C LEU A 25 71.01 8.11 -28.78
N LEU A 26 71.04 7.59 -30.01
CA LEU A 26 70.43 6.32 -30.39
C LEU A 26 71.28 5.14 -29.89
N GLY A 27 70.68 4.25 -29.10
CA GLY A 27 71.30 3.00 -28.68
C GLY A 27 70.25 1.91 -28.50
N VAL A 28 70.09 1.04 -29.50
CA VAL A 28 69.19 -0.12 -29.41
C VAL A 28 69.89 -1.23 -28.63
N THR A 29 69.72 -1.23 -27.30
CA THR A 29 70.07 -2.37 -26.45
C THR A 29 68.86 -3.30 -26.33
N GLY A 30 68.93 -4.44 -27.01
CA GLY A 30 67.90 -5.49 -26.88
C GLY A 30 68.01 -6.19 -25.54
N THR A 31 67.27 -5.73 -24.52
CA THR A 31 67.10 -6.46 -23.26
C THR A 31 66.05 -7.55 -23.43
N ALA A 32 66.49 -8.81 -23.44
CA ALA A 32 65.58 -9.94 -23.32
C ALA A 32 64.97 -9.92 -21.90
N ILE A 33 63.69 -9.54 -21.80
CA ILE A 33 62.95 -9.60 -20.54
C ILE A 33 62.62 -11.07 -20.29
N ALA A 34 63.33 -11.70 -19.35
CA ALA A 34 63.06 -13.07 -18.95
C ALA A 34 61.61 -13.21 -18.45
N VAL A 35 60.92 -14.28 -18.85
CA VAL A 35 59.56 -14.56 -18.40
C VAL A 35 59.52 -14.64 -16.86
N PRO A 36 58.60 -13.90 -16.19
CA PRO A 36 58.53 -13.82 -14.72
C PRO A 36 58.27 -15.20 -14.07
N PRO A 37 58.47 -15.37 -12.75
CA PRO A 37 58.23 -16.64 -12.06
C PRO A 37 56.79 -17.15 -12.27
N PRO A 38 56.58 -18.49 -12.25
CA PRO A 38 55.29 -19.09 -12.58
C PRO A 38 54.17 -18.61 -11.63
N PRO A 39 52.98 -18.26 -12.17
CA PRO A 39 51.83 -17.92 -11.34
C PRO A 39 51.32 -19.17 -10.59
N PRO A 40 50.62 -18.99 -9.45
CA PRO A 40 50.00 -20.11 -8.74
C PRO A 40 49.04 -20.90 -9.64
N ASN A 41 49.17 -22.23 -9.65
CA ASN A 41 48.30 -23.15 -10.39
C ASN A 41 47.46 -24.00 -9.43
N PRO A 42 46.13 -23.83 -9.36
CA PRO A 42 45.29 -24.69 -8.55
C PRO A 42 45.22 -26.12 -9.11
N SER A 43 45.22 -27.10 -8.20
CA SER A 43 45.12 -28.52 -8.54
C SER A 43 43.76 -28.89 -9.11
N ASP A 44 43.70 -30.00 -9.85
CA ASP A 44 42.42 -30.55 -10.32
C ASP A 44 41.49 -30.91 -9.16
N SER A 45 42.04 -31.30 -8.00
CA SER A 45 41.27 -31.58 -6.79
C SER A 45 40.59 -30.31 -6.25
N GLU A 46 41.29 -29.18 -6.16
CA GLU A 46 40.72 -27.91 -5.67
C GLU A 46 39.66 -27.34 -6.63
N ILE A 47 39.89 -27.45 -7.93
CA ILE A 47 38.92 -27.04 -8.96
C ILE A 47 37.68 -27.94 -8.90
N ASN A 48 37.84 -29.26 -8.81
CA ASN A 48 36.72 -30.20 -8.78
C ASN A 48 35.94 -30.12 -7.46
N SER A 49 36.62 -29.91 -6.33
CA SER A 49 35.99 -29.62 -5.03
C SER A 49 35.18 -28.33 -5.07
N SER A 50 35.74 -27.25 -5.62
CA SER A 50 35.01 -25.97 -5.74
C SER A 50 33.83 -26.05 -6.73
N LYS A 51 33.93 -26.85 -7.80
CA LYS A 51 32.79 -27.17 -8.68
C LYS A 51 31.73 -28.02 -7.98
N ALA A 52 32.13 -28.99 -7.15
CA ALA A 52 31.20 -29.81 -6.38
C ALA A 52 30.44 -28.96 -5.35
N ASP A 53 31.11 -28.03 -4.67
CA ASP A 53 30.52 -27.02 -3.78
C ASP A 53 29.53 -26.12 -4.53
N ALA A 54 29.94 -25.53 -5.67
CA ALA A 54 29.05 -24.73 -6.51
C ALA A 54 27.83 -25.53 -7.05
N ASN A 55 28.01 -26.80 -7.40
CA ASN A 55 26.92 -27.68 -7.82
C ASN A 55 26.00 -28.07 -6.65
N ALA A 56 26.53 -28.26 -5.45
CA ALA A 56 25.75 -28.48 -4.24
C ALA A 56 24.90 -27.23 -3.91
N LYS A 57 25.48 -26.02 -4.04
CA LYS A 57 24.76 -24.75 -3.90
C LYS A 57 23.71 -24.52 -5.00
N ALA A 58 23.96 -24.97 -6.23
CA ALA A 58 22.93 -25.01 -7.27
C ALA A 58 21.81 -26.03 -6.94
N GLY A 59 22.15 -27.15 -6.29
CA GLY A 59 21.18 -28.10 -5.74
C GLY A 59 20.34 -27.51 -4.60
N ASP A 60 20.95 -26.72 -3.72
CA ASP A 60 20.25 -25.95 -2.68
C ASP A 60 19.25 -24.96 -3.29
N VAL A 61 19.61 -24.26 -4.38
CA VAL A 61 18.70 -23.39 -5.15
C VAL A 61 17.53 -24.18 -5.76
N GLY A 62 17.78 -25.40 -6.27
CA GLY A 62 16.72 -26.30 -6.73
C GLY A 62 15.75 -26.71 -5.62
N ARG A 63 16.28 -27.03 -4.43
CA ARG A 63 15.49 -27.32 -3.22
C ARG A 63 14.64 -26.13 -2.80
N LEU A 64 15.24 -24.93 -2.81
CA LEU A 64 14.57 -23.68 -2.51
C LEU A 64 13.57 -23.25 -3.56
N THR A 65 13.67 -23.71 -4.80
CA THR A 65 12.63 -23.51 -5.81
C THR A 65 11.34 -24.25 -5.41
N ASN A 66 11.46 -25.46 -4.84
CA ASN A 66 10.31 -26.19 -4.30
C ASN A 66 9.77 -25.56 -3.01
N GLN A 67 10.65 -25.07 -2.12
CA GLN A 67 10.22 -24.34 -0.92
C GLN A 67 9.58 -22.99 -1.27
N LEU A 68 10.05 -22.31 -2.33
CA LEU A 68 9.46 -21.09 -2.87
C LEU A 68 8.07 -21.36 -3.42
N ALA A 69 7.84 -22.44 -4.18
CA ALA A 69 6.50 -22.81 -4.63
C ALA A 69 5.53 -23.09 -3.46
N GLN A 70 6.01 -23.70 -2.37
CA GLN A 70 5.23 -23.87 -1.14
C GLN A 70 4.98 -22.53 -0.42
N ALA A 71 5.98 -21.65 -0.37
CA ALA A 71 5.87 -20.33 0.22
C ALA A 71 4.96 -19.39 -0.59
N GLU A 72 4.97 -19.46 -1.93
CA GLU A 72 4.07 -18.75 -2.84
C GLU A 72 2.62 -19.21 -2.66
N SER A 73 2.38 -20.52 -2.51
CA SER A 73 1.06 -21.07 -2.16
C SER A 73 0.58 -20.55 -0.80
N LYS A 74 1.47 -20.51 0.20
CA LYS A 74 1.17 -19.94 1.52
C LYS A 74 0.98 -18.41 1.48
N LEU A 75 1.70 -17.71 0.62
CA LEU A 75 1.54 -16.29 0.35
C LEU A 75 0.13 -16.02 -0.18
N SER A 76 -0.33 -16.84 -1.15
CA SER A 76 -1.68 -16.73 -1.69
C SER A 76 -2.72 -16.90 -0.59
N GLN A 77 -2.59 -17.93 0.25
CA GLN A 77 -3.49 -18.15 1.39
C GLN A 77 -3.50 -16.97 2.37
N LEU A 78 -2.34 -16.36 2.65
CA LEU A 78 -2.24 -15.17 3.51
C LEU A 78 -2.80 -13.92 2.84
N ASN A 79 -2.72 -13.79 1.52
CA ASN A 79 -3.37 -12.72 0.77
C ASN A 79 -4.89 -12.87 0.85
N ASP A 80 -5.40 -14.08 0.57
CA ASP A 80 -6.83 -14.42 0.65
C ASP A 80 -7.38 -14.19 2.07
N GLU A 81 -6.60 -14.53 3.11
CA GLU A 81 -6.93 -14.26 4.51
C GLU A 81 -6.95 -12.75 4.83
N VAL A 82 -5.98 -11.98 4.34
CA VAL A 82 -5.99 -10.51 4.49
C VAL A 82 -7.18 -9.88 3.78
N GLU A 83 -7.51 -10.30 2.56
CA GLU A 83 -8.67 -9.81 1.82
C GLU A 83 -9.97 -10.11 2.58
N LEU A 84 -10.16 -11.36 3.03
CA LEU A 84 -11.32 -11.77 3.85
C LEU A 84 -11.43 -10.95 5.13
N LYS A 85 -10.34 -10.78 5.90
CA LYS A 85 -10.36 -10.03 7.16
C LYS A 85 -10.62 -8.54 6.95
N MET A 86 -10.16 -7.97 5.82
CA MET A 86 -10.48 -6.60 5.44
C MET A 86 -11.95 -6.43 5.03
N GLU A 87 -12.56 -7.41 4.37
CA GLU A 87 -14.00 -7.40 4.10
C GLU A 87 -14.83 -7.54 5.38
N GLU A 88 -14.47 -8.47 6.27
CA GLU A 88 -15.11 -8.63 7.59
C GLU A 88 -15.03 -7.35 8.43
N ALA A 89 -13.87 -6.69 8.49
CA ALA A 89 -13.69 -5.43 9.21
C ALA A 89 -14.52 -4.28 8.60
N ASN A 90 -14.60 -4.19 7.27
CA ASN A 90 -15.45 -3.21 6.60
C ASN A 90 -16.93 -3.46 6.86
N LYS A 91 -17.37 -4.73 6.82
CA LYS A 91 -18.73 -5.12 7.17
C LYS A 91 -19.07 -4.75 8.61
N ALA A 92 -18.24 -5.15 9.57
CA ALA A 92 -18.48 -4.88 10.98
C ALA A 92 -18.54 -3.38 11.28
N ARG A 93 -17.72 -2.55 10.61
CA ARG A 93 -17.82 -1.08 10.69
C ARG A 93 -19.19 -0.56 10.21
N VAL A 94 -19.68 -1.02 9.05
CA VAL A 94 -20.99 -0.61 8.51
C VAL A 94 -22.14 -1.09 9.38
N ASP A 95 -22.06 -2.30 9.94
CA ASP A 95 -23.05 -2.83 10.88
C ASP A 95 -23.06 -1.98 12.17
N ALA A 96 -21.89 -1.55 12.67
CA ALA A 96 -21.76 -0.68 13.84
C ALA A 96 -22.28 0.76 13.60
N GLU A 97 -22.00 1.35 12.43
CA GLU A 97 -22.57 2.64 12.00
C GLU A 97 -24.10 2.55 11.94
N THR A 98 -24.64 1.50 11.30
CA THR A 98 -26.09 1.27 11.19
C THR A 98 -26.75 1.11 12.57
N ALA A 99 -26.14 0.32 13.47
CA ALA A 99 -26.68 0.12 14.82
C ALA A 99 -26.65 1.40 15.66
N GLN A 100 -25.65 2.28 15.47
CA GLN A 100 -25.60 3.59 16.12
C GLN A 100 -26.72 4.52 15.64
N ASP A 101 -27.00 4.54 14.33
CA ASP A 101 -28.12 5.33 13.77
C ASP A 101 -29.49 4.82 14.25
N GLU A 102 -29.69 3.50 14.29
CA GLU A 102 -30.90 2.88 14.86
C GLU A 102 -31.06 3.22 16.35
N ALA A 103 -29.99 3.16 17.14
CA ALA A 103 -30.01 3.52 18.56
C ALA A 103 -30.36 5.01 18.75
N ALA A 104 -29.78 5.89 17.94
CA ALA A 104 -30.08 7.31 17.95
C ALA A 104 -31.53 7.62 17.51
N GLN A 105 -32.09 6.86 16.58
CA GLN A 105 -33.51 6.94 16.24
C GLN A 105 -34.40 6.47 17.40
N ALA A 106 -34.12 5.30 17.97
CA ALA A 106 -34.91 4.74 19.06
C ALA A 106 -34.92 5.66 20.30
N ASP A 107 -33.80 6.32 20.60
CA ASP A 107 -33.72 7.32 21.67
C ASP A 107 -34.60 8.55 21.39
N ARG A 108 -34.58 9.10 20.16
CA ARG A 108 -35.50 10.18 19.74
C ARG A 108 -36.97 9.78 19.87
N GLU A 109 -37.32 8.55 19.50
CA GLU A 109 -38.68 8.02 19.64
C GLU A 109 -39.08 7.85 21.12
N ALA A 110 -38.16 7.43 21.98
CA ALA A 110 -38.39 7.32 23.42
C ALA A 110 -38.59 8.70 24.08
N GLN A 111 -37.77 9.69 23.72
CA GLN A 111 -37.93 11.08 24.17
C GLN A 111 -39.27 11.69 23.73
N SER A 112 -39.66 11.45 22.48
CA SER A 112 -40.97 11.90 21.95
C SER A 112 -42.13 11.26 22.72
N ALA A 113 -42.13 9.93 22.89
CA ALA A 113 -43.17 9.22 23.65
C ALA A 113 -43.21 9.65 25.14
N ARG A 114 -42.05 9.98 25.73
CA ARG A 114 -41.98 10.54 27.08
C ARG A 114 -42.67 11.90 27.15
N THR A 115 -42.37 12.79 26.21
CA THR A 115 -42.97 14.14 26.12
C THR A 115 -44.49 14.07 25.98
N GLU A 116 -45.02 13.16 25.16
CA GLU A 116 -46.47 12.93 25.06
C GLU A 116 -47.08 12.45 26.39
N SER A 117 -46.37 11.59 27.12
CA SER A 117 -46.84 11.08 28.42
C SER A 117 -46.80 12.15 29.53
N ASP A 118 -45.84 13.06 29.48
CA ASP A 118 -45.77 14.20 30.42
C ASP A 118 -46.85 15.25 30.08
N ALA A 119 -47.17 15.46 28.79
CA ALA A 119 -48.31 16.27 28.37
C ALA A 119 -49.66 15.67 28.85
N ALA A 120 -49.85 14.35 28.75
CA ALA A 120 -51.03 13.68 29.28
C ALA A 120 -51.15 13.80 30.82
N GLN A 121 -50.02 13.84 31.55
CA GLN A 121 -50.03 14.12 32.99
C GLN A 121 -50.54 15.53 33.28
N ALA A 122 -50.07 16.54 32.55
CA ALA A 122 -50.53 17.92 32.72
C ALA A 122 -52.06 18.07 32.48
N THR A 123 -52.63 17.26 31.57
CA THR A 123 -54.09 17.19 31.38
C THR A 123 -54.82 16.66 32.62
N ILE A 124 -54.30 15.62 33.29
CA ILE A 124 -54.85 15.11 34.56
C ILE A 124 -54.74 16.16 35.65
N ASP A 125 -53.58 16.81 35.78
CA ASP A 125 -53.34 17.80 36.83
C ASP A 125 -54.29 19.00 36.68
N LYS A 126 -54.56 19.43 35.43
CA LYS A 126 -55.59 20.42 35.14
C LYS A 126 -57.00 19.94 35.48
N ALA A 127 -57.39 18.75 35.04
CA ALA A 127 -58.73 18.20 35.32
C ALA A 127 -58.98 18.04 36.82
N ARG A 128 -57.95 17.66 37.59
CA ARG A 128 -57.97 17.62 39.05
C ARG A 128 -58.14 19.00 39.66
N ALA A 129 -57.35 19.99 39.23
CA ALA A 129 -57.46 21.36 39.73
C ALA A 129 -58.84 21.98 39.45
N ASP A 130 -59.47 21.66 38.32
CA ASP A 130 -60.81 22.15 37.99
C ASP A 130 -61.90 21.42 38.81
N LEU A 131 -61.74 20.11 39.09
CA LEU A 131 -62.59 19.37 40.03
C LEU A 131 -62.47 19.89 41.47
N ASP A 132 -61.26 20.19 41.93
CA ASP A 132 -60.98 20.72 43.28
C ASP A 132 -61.60 22.12 43.46
N LYS A 133 -61.49 23.01 42.46
CA LYS A 133 -62.19 24.32 42.45
C LYS A 133 -63.70 24.16 42.53
N PHE A 134 -64.27 23.26 41.74
CA PHE A 134 -65.70 23.01 41.72
C PHE A 134 -66.20 22.44 43.07
N ALA A 135 -65.45 21.52 43.68
CA ALA A 135 -65.75 20.98 45.00
C ALA A 135 -65.68 22.07 46.08
N ALA A 136 -64.65 22.91 46.07
CA ALA A 136 -64.51 24.03 46.99
C ALA A 136 -65.67 25.04 46.86
N ALA A 137 -66.03 25.43 45.65
CA ALA A 137 -67.17 26.33 45.39
C ALA A 137 -68.50 25.72 45.86
N SER A 138 -68.75 24.44 45.55
CA SER A 138 -69.94 23.71 45.99
C SER A 138 -70.04 23.55 47.51
N PHE A 139 -68.92 23.58 48.23
CA PHE A 139 -68.89 23.55 49.69
C PHE A 139 -69.11 24.94 50.30
N GLN A 140 -68.42 25.97 49.76
CA GLN A 140 -68.53 27.35 50.23
C GLN A 140 -69.93 27.95 50.01
N GLN A 141 -70.61 27.60 48.92
CA GLN A 141 -71.92 28.16 48.57
C GLN A 141 -73.10 27.48 49.30
N GLY A 142 -72.81 26.40 50.05
CA GLY A 142 -73.81 25.59 50.74
C GLY A 142 -74.57 24.62 49.81
N SER A 143 -74.98 23.48 50.34
CA SER A 143 -75.65 22.39 49.59
C SER A 143 -77.11 22.68 49.19
N THR A 144 -77.52 23.95 49.18
CA THR A 144 -78.89 24.40 48.87
C THR A 144 -79.30 24.16 47.41
N VAL A 145 -78.33 24.01 46.51
CA VAL A 145 -78.53 23.76 45.06
C VAL A 145 -79.04 22.34 44.76
N GLY A 146 -79.28 21.48 45.78
CA GLY A 146 -79.79 20.12 45.55
C GLY A 146 -80.70 19.54 46.63
N SER A 147 -81.08 20.32 47.65
CA SER A 147 -82.02 19.84 48.68
C SER A 147 -83.46 19.94 48.20
N VAL A 148 -84.30 18.95 48.54
CA VAL A 148 -85.75 18.94 48.19
C VAL A 148 -86.46 20.21 48.68
N SER A 149 -85.98 20.81 49.77
CA SER A 149 -86.45 22.11 50.27
C SER A 149 -86.34 23.27 49.26
N ALA A 150 -85.38 23.27 48.33
CA ALA A 150 -85.24 24.31 47.31
C ALA A 150 -86.30 24.25 46.20
N TYR A 151 -86.98 23.10 46.05
CA TYR A 151 -88.16 22.95 45.19
C TYR A 151 -89.46 23.30 45.91
N LEU A 152 -89.50 23.10 47.25
CA LEU A 152 -90.67 23.40 48.08
C LEU A 152 -90.84 24.90 48.39
N THR A 153 -89.83 25.72 48.12
CA THR A 153 -89.81 27.19 48.34
C THR A 153 -89.58 27.98 47.04
N ALA A 154 -90.18 27.53 45.93
CA ALA A 154 -90.24 28.31 44.69
C ALA A 154 -91.55 29.09 44.65
N ASP A 155 -91.48 30.42 44.48
CA ASP A 155 -92.66 31.31 44.57
C ASP A 155 -93.48 31.31 43.27
N SER A 156 -92.99 30.68 42.20
CA SER A 156 -93.74 30.52 40.95
C SER A 156 -93.35 29.26 40.15
N PRO A 157 -94.26 28.74 39.30
CA PRO A 157 -93.95 27.62 38.37
C PRO A 157 -92.79 27.93 37.42
N LYS A 158 -92.61 29.21 37.05
CA LYS A 158 -91.56 29.67 36.14
C LYS A 158 -90.18 29.65 36.79
N GLU A 159 -90.12 29.97 38.09
CA GLU A 159 -88.91 29.86 38.90
C GLU A 159 -88.52 28.40 39.12
N LEU A 160 -89.49 27.52 39.41
CA LEU A 160 -89.26 26.10 39.62
C LEU A 160 -88.63 25.43 38.38
N LEU A 161 -89.11 25.78 37.18
CA LEU A 161 -88.52 25.33 35.90
C LEU A 161 -87.08 25.85 35.71
N GLY A 162 -86.81 27.11 36.04
CA GLY A 162 -85.46 27.69 35.96
C GLY A 162 -84.47 27.05 36.93
N ARG A 163 -84.89 26.77 38.17
CA ARG A 163 -84.10 26.03 39.16
C ARG A 163 -83.81 24.60 38.68
N ALA A 164 -84.79 23.91 38.10
CA ALA A 164 -84.61 22.57 37.53
C ALA A 164 -83.59 22.54 36.37
N GLN A 165 -83.64 23.52 35.46
CA GLN A 165 -82.68 23.63 34.35
C GLN A 165 -81.24 23.93 34.83
N MET A 166 -81.07 24.76 35.86
CA MET A 166 -79.75 24.95 36.49
C MET A 166 -79.24 23.66 37.15
N LEU A 167 -80.11 22.92 37.83
CA LEU A 167 -79.75 21.65 38.47
C LEU A 167 -79.33 20.58 37.46
N ASP A 168 -80.04 20.47 36.33
CA ASP A 168 -79.68 19.57 35.23
C ASP A 168 -78.32 19.94 34.62
N ALA A 169 -78.09 21.24 34.37
CA ALA A 169 -76.79 21.74 33.89
C ALA A 169 -75.64 21.46 34.87
N VAL A 170 -75.85 21.61 36.19
CA VAL A 170 -74.85 21.30 37.23
C VAL A 170 -74.64 19.79 37.40
N GLY A 171 -75.69 18.98 37.27
CA GLY A 171 -75.63 17.52 37.29
C GLY A 171 -74.85 16.95 36.10
N GLY A 172 -75.17 17.41 34.89
CA GLY A 172 -74.42 17.09 33.67
C GLY A 172 -72.97 17.54 33.73
N SER A 173 -72.70 18.74 34.27
CA SER A 173 -71.34 19.23 34.54
C SER A 173 -70.54 18.30 35.46
N ARG A 174 -71.12 17.84 36.58
CA ARG A 174 -70.48 16.87 37.50
C ARG A 174 -70.11 15.56 36.83
N LEU A 175 -71.02 14.98 36.06
CA LEU A 175 -70.78 13.71 35.36
C LEU A 175 -69.69 13.86 34.29
N ASN A 176 -69.71 14.97 33.54
CA ASN A 176 -68.70 15.28 32.54
C ASN A 176 -67.29 15.48 33.14
N ALA A 177 -67.17 16.10 34.33
CA ALA A 177 -65.87 16.31 34.98
C ALA A 177 -65.20 14.98 35.38
N LEU A 178 -65.97 14.06 35.99
CA LEU A 178 -65.47 12.74 36.39
C LEU A 178 -65.13 11.85 35.18
N ASP A 179 -65.96 11.87 34.13
CA ASP A 179 -65.70 11.15 32.88
C ASP A 179 -64.45 11.71 32.17
N THR A 180 -64.29 13.04 32.11
CA THR A 180 -63.08 13.69 31.59
C THR A 180 -61.83 13.25 32.34
N MET A 181 -61.86 13.23 33.68
CA MET A 181 -60.74 12.76 34.50
C MET A 181 -60.42 11.27 34.25
N LYS A 182 -61.44 10.41 34.12
CA LYS A 182 -61.27 8.98 33.82
C LYS A 182 -60.69 8.72 32.43
N ARG A 183 -61.09 9.51 31.43
CA ARG A 183 -60.51 9.48 30.08
C ARG A 183 -59.05 9.92 30.09
N ALA A 184 -58.73 11.03 30.75
CA ALA A 184 -57.36 11.53 30.88
C ALA A 184 -56.44 10.52 31.61
N GLN A 185 -56.92 9.88 32.69
CA GLN A 185 -56.20 8.79 33.36
C GLN A 185 -55.93 7.59 32.45
N THR A 186 -56.91 7.21 31.63
CA THR A 186 -56.78 6.10 30.67
C THR A 186 -55.76 6.44 29.58
N GLU A 187 -55.82 7.66 29.02
CA GLU A 187 -54.88 8.14 28.01
C GLU A 187 -53.45 8.21 28.56
N LYS A 188 -53.25 8.79 29.76
CA LYS A 188 -51.95 8.81 30.46
C LYS A 188 -51.41 7.39 30.67
N SER A 189 -52.23 6.45 31.13
CA SER A 189 -51.81 5.05 31.32
C SER A 189 -51.29 4.43 30.02
N ASN A 190 -51.99 4.68 28.90
CA ASN A 190 -51.60 4.22 27.58
C ASN A 190 -50.30 4.90 27.09
N LYS A 191 -50.15 6.21 27.29
CA LYS A 191 -48.92 6.96 26.95
C LYS A 191 -47.72 6.52 27.81
N ASP A 192 -47.91 6.26 29.09
CA ASP A 192 -46.87 5.70 29.97
C ASP A 192 -46.45 4.29 29.56
N ALA A 193 -47.39 3.45 29.14
CA ALA A 193 -47.07 2.13 28.58
C ALA A 193 -46.22 2.25 27.30
N THR A 194 -46.60 3.14 26.38
CA THR A 194 -45.85 3.42 25.16
C THR A 194 -44.45 3.98 25.45
N ALA A 195 -44.34 4.96 26.35
CA ALA A 195 -43.06 5.57 26.74
C ALA A 195 -42.12 4.55 27.38
N ARG A 196 -42.63 3.69 28.28
CA ARG A 196 -41.85 2.57 28.85
C ARG A 196 -41.37 1.61 27.75
N LYS A 197 -42.23 1.23 26.80
CA LYS A 197 -41.85 0.30 25.72
C LYS A 197 -40.83 0.90 24.75
N LYS A 198 -40.95 2.18 24.41
CA LYS A 198 -39.96 2.88 23.57
C LYS A 198 -38.61 3.04 24.28
N LEU A 199 -38.61 3.33 25.59
CA LEU A 199 -37.38 3.38 26.38
C LEU A 199 -36.67 2.02 26.47
N GLU A 200 -37.41 0.92 26.62
CA GLU A 200 -36.87 -0.45 26.57
C GLU A 200 -36.18 -0.72 25.22
N ILE A 201 -36.85 -0.41 24.11
CA ILE A 201 -36.29 -0.56 22.76
C ILE A 201 -35.04 0.31 22.57
N ALA A 202 -35.04 1.55 23.06
CA ALA A 202 -33.87 2.43 22.98
C ALA A 202 -32.66 1.88 23.76
N GLN A 203 -32.89 1.31 24.95
CA GLN A 203 -31.84 0.65 25.73
C GLN A 203 -31.32 -0.63 25.06
N GLU A 204 -32.19 -1.41 24.45
CA GLU A 204 -31.83 -2.59 23.66
C GLU A 204 -30.96 -2.23 22.45
N ARG A 205 -31.40 -1.24 21.64
CA ARG A 205 -30.64 -0.76 20.47
C ARG A 205 -29.31 -0.14 20.86
N LYS A 206 -29.24 0.58 21.99
CA LYS A 206 -27.97 1.10 22.50
C LYS A 206 -26.97 -0.01 22.85
N ARG A 207 -27.41 -1.08 23.52
CA ARG A 207 -26.55 -2.25 23.81
C ARG A 207 -26.12 -2.96 22.52
N ALA A 208 -27.01 -3.07 21.54
CA ALA A 208 -26.69 -3.63 20.23
C ALA A 208 -25.62 -2.79 19.50
N ALA A 209 -25.71 -1.46 19.55
CA ALA A 209 -24.71 -0.55 18.98
C ALA A 209 -23.35 -0.64 19.69
N GLU A 210 -23.34 -0.76 21.03
CA GLU A 210 -22.13 -0.99 21.82
C GLU A 210 -21.48 -2.33 21.47
N ALA A 211 -22.26 -3.41 21.34
CA ALA A 211 -21.78 -4.72 20.92
C ALA A 211 -21.24 -4.73 19.48
N ALA A 212 -21.97 -4.13 18.52
CA ALA A 212 -21.54 -4.02 17.13
C ALA A 212 -20.24 -3.21 16.99
N LYS A 213 -20.07 -2.16 17.79
CA LYS A 213 -18.81 -1.40 17.84
C LYS A 213 -17.65 -2.27 18.35
N HIS A 214 -17.84 -3.03 19.42
CA HIS A 214 -16.81 -3.96 19.91
C HIS A 214 -16.43 -5.01 18.86
N GLU A 215 -17.41 -5.51 18.09
CA GLU A 215 -17.14 -6.44 16.99
C GLU A 215 -16.36 -5.79 15.84
N ALA A 216 -16.66 -4.52 15.51
CA ALA A 216 -15.88 -3.75 14.54
C ALA A 216 -14.43 -3.52 14.99
N ASP A 217 -14.21 -3.16 16.26
CA ASP A 217 -12.88 -3.00 16.84
C ASP A 217 -12.09 -4.34 16.79
N ASN A 218 -12.74 -5.46 17.11
CA ASN A 218 -12.17 -6.81 17.04
C ASN A 218 -11.80 -7.21 15.59
N ALA A 219 -12.71 -7.01 14.64
CA ALA A 219 -12.50 -7.35 13.24
C ALA A 219 -11.37 -6.50 12.62
N GLN A 220 -11.30 -5.20 12.95
CA GLN A 220 -10.20 -4.33 12.54
C GLN A 220 -8.85 -4.80 13.12
N SER A 221 -8.82 -5.24 14.37
CA SER A 221 -7.62 -5.81 15.00
C SER A 221 -7.18 -7.10 14.30
N ALA A 222 -8.12 -7.99 13.98
CA ALA A 222 -7.85 -9.22 13.24
C ALA A 222 -7.32 -8.95 11.82
N ALA A 223 -7.85 -7.95 11.12
CA ALA A 223 -7.36 -7.53 9.81
C ALA A 223 -5.93 -6.96 9.86
N GLN A 224 -5.60 -6.15 10.88
CA GLN A 224 -4.23 -5.66 11.08
C GLN A 224 -3.28 -6.83 11.41
N HIS A 225 -3.68 -7.78 12.26
CA HIS A 225 -2.87 -8.96 12.58
C HIS A 225 -2.62 -9.85 11.35
N ALA A 226 -3.61 -10.03 10.47
CA ALA A 226 -3.44 -10.74 9.21
C ALA A 226 -2.41 -10.06 8.29
N GLN A 227 -2.48 -8.73 8.16
CA GLN A 227 -1.50 -7.93 7.40
C GLN A 227 -0.09 -8.02 7.99
N ASP A 228 0.04 -7.93 9.32
CA ASP A 228 1.34 -8.01 10.00
C ASP A 228 1.95 -9.41 9.86
N THR A 229 1.12 -10.46 9.88
CA THR A 229 1.50 -11.85 9.62
C THR A 229 1.99 -12.02 8.17
N GLN A 230 1.21 -11.56 7.19
CA GLN A 230 1.57 -11.56 5.77
C GLN A 230 2.91 -10.82 5.53
N ALA A 231 3.05 -9.60 6.05
CA ALA A 231 4.26 -8.80 5.92
C ALA A 231 5.50 -9.49 6.53
N THR A 232 5.33 -10.14 7.69
CA THR A 232 6.39 -10.91 8.35
C THR A 232 6.84 -12.10 7.50
N GLN A 233 5.90 -12.88 6.95
CA GLN A 233 6.22 -14.03 6.09
C GLN A 233 6.89 -13.59 4.77
N ASN A 234 6.42 -12.50 4.16
CA ASN A 234 7.05 -11.90 2.98
C ASN A 234 8.50 -11.47 3.26
N GLY A 235 8.75 -10.88 4.44
CA GLY A 235 10.09 -10.46 4.86
C GLY A 235 11.06 -11.63 5.08
N LEU A 236 10.59 -12.72 5.68
CA LEU A 236 11.37 -13.95 5.84
C LEU A 236 11.74 -14.58 4.49
N LEU A 237 10.77 -14.68 3.57
CA LEU A 237 10.97 -15.28 2.25
C LEU A 237 12.00 -14.52 1.40
N GLU A 238 11.95 -13.19 1.39
CA GLU A 238 12.92 -12.37 0.65
C GLU A 238 14.33 -12.41 1.30
N ALA A 239 14.42 -12.55 2.63
CA ALA A 239 15.69 -12.73 3.34
C ALA A 239 16.34 -14.08 3.01
N ASP A 240 15.58 -15.19 3.04
CA ASP A 240 16.07 -16.53 2.69
C ASP A 240 16.56 -16.59 1.24
N LYS A 241 15.78 -16.03 0.31
CA LYS A 241 16.16 -15.90 -1.10
C LYS A 241 17.46 -15.11 -1.28
N THR A 242 17.57 -13.94 -0.65
CA THR A 242 18.76 -13.07 -0.74
C THR A 242 20.02 -13.79 -0.21
N ASN A 243 19.90 -14.51 0.91
CA ASN A 243 21.01 -15.28 1.49
C ASN A 243 21.53 -16.35 0.53
N VAL A 244 20.64 -17.00 -0.22
CA VAL A 244 20.99 -18.12 -1.11
C VAL A 244 21.55 -17.60 -2.44
N GLU A 245 20.97 -16.54 -3.01
CA GLU A 245 21.52 -15.87 -4.19
C GLU A 245 22.96 -15.41 -3.93
N LYS A 246 23.24 -14.88 -2.73
CA LYS A 246 24.60 -14.53 -2.29
C LYS A 246 25.53 -15.75 -2.22
N GLN A 247 25.12 -16.84 -1.55
CA GLN A 247 25.94 -18.05 -1.44
C GLN A 247 26.28 -18.66 -2.81
N LEU A 248 25.31 -18.69 -3.73
CA LEU A 248 25.52 -19.17 -5.09
C LEU A 248 26.54 -18.30 -5.84
N PHE A 249 26.42 -16.98 -5.74
CA PHE A 249 27.33 -16.04 -6.39
C PHE A 249 28.77 -16.17 -5.88
N GLU A 250 28.96 -16.28 -4.56
CA GLU A 250 30.29 -16.47 -3.95
C GLU A 250 30.94 -17.79 -4.41
N ALA A 251 30.18 -18.88 -4.48
CA ALA A 251 30.66 -20.17 -4.99
C ALA A 251 31.03 -20.10 -6.49
N GLN A 252 30.21 -19.44 -7.31
CA GLN A 252 30.48 -19.25 -8.74
C GLN A 252 31.73 -18.37 -8.98
N GLN A 253 31.91 -17.29 -8.22
CA GLN A 253 33.10 -16.46 -8.31
C GLN A 253 34.38 -17.24 -7.95
N LYS A 254 34.33 -18.07 -6.91
CA LYS A 254 35.46 -18.93 -6.51
C LYS A 254 35.87 -19.90 -7.64
N VAL A 255 34.90 -20.55 -8.30
CA VAL A 255 35.16 -21.43 -9.46
C VAL A 255 35.80 -20.65 -10.62
N SER A 256 35.22 -19.51 -10.99
CA SER A 256 35.76 -18.65 -12.06
C SER A 256 37.17 -18.14 -11.76
N GLY A 257 37.44 -17.75 -10.51
CA GLY A 257 38.75 -17.32 -10.05
C GLY A 257 39.83 -18.40 -10.19
N LEU A 258 39.52 -19.63 -9.77
CA LEU A 258 40.43 -20.78 -9.92
C LEU A 258 40.66 -21.16 -11.38
N GLN A 259 39.61 -21.15 -12.22
CA GLN A 259 39.75 -21.36 -13.66
C GLN A 259 40.63 -20.30 -14.32
N GLY A 260 40.46 -19.02 -13.95
CA GLY A 260 41.30 -17.93 -14.44
C GLY A 260 42.76 -18.00 -13.97
N GLN A 261 43.02 -18.52 -12.77
CA GLN A 261 44.38 -18.82 -12.30
C GLN A 261 45.04 -19.91 -13.14
N ARG A 262 44.34 -21.03 -13.37
CA ARG A 262 44.82 -22.10 -14.25
C ARG A 262 45.08 -21.60 -15.68
N GLN A 263 44.18 -20.79 -16.26
CA GLN A 263 44.41 -20.25 -17.60
C GLN A 263 45.68 -19.39 -17.67
N ARG A 264 45.94 -18.52 -16.69
CA ARG A 264 47.18 -17.73 -16.63
C ARG A 264 48.43 -18.61 -16.50
N TYR A 265 48.34 -19.75 -15.81
CA TYR A 265 49.43 -20.71 -15.74
C TYR A 265 49.68 -21.42 -17.07
N GLU A 266 48.62 -21.81 -17.79
CA GLU A 266 48.72 -22.36 -19.15
C GLU A 266 49.29 -21.33 -20.15
N ASP A 267 48.82 -20.07 -20.10
CA ASP A 267 49.31 -18.99 -20.95
C ASP A 267 50.79 -18.67 -20.67
N TRP A 268 51.19 -18.67 -19.40
CA TRP A 268 52.59 -18.55 -18.96
C TRP A 268 53.45 -19.70 -19.49
N LYS A 269 52.97 -20.94 -19.38
CA LYS A 269 53.66 -22.15 -19.86
C LYS A 269 53.84 -22.09 -21.38
N ALA A 270 52.81 -21.67 -22.11
CA ALA A 270 52.87 -21.45 -23.55
C ALA A 270 53.79 -20.28 -23.94
N GLN A 271 53.84 -19.21 -23.16
CA GLN A 271 54.79 -18.10 -23.37
C GLN A 271 56.23 -18.54 -23.12
N LYS A 272 56.47 -19.35 -22.07
CA LYS A 272 57.79 -19.90 -21.74
C LYS A 272 58.28 -20.86 -22.83
N ALA A 273 57.41 -21.73 -23.33
CA ALA A 273 57.70 -22.59 -24.48
C ALA A 273 58.00 -21.78 -25.75
N ARG A 274 57.24 -20.71 -26.04
CA ARG A 274 57.54 -19.80 -27.16
C ARG A 274 58.88 -19.07 -26.99
N GLU A 275 59.23 -18.63 -25.78
CA GLU A 275 60.53 -18.00 -25.51
C GLU A 275 61.69 -18.98 -25.76
N ASP A 276 61.56 -20.22 -25.31
CA ASP A 276 62.59 -21.25 -25.48
C ASP A 276 62.68 -21.70 -26.96
N GLU A 277 61.55 -21.76 -27.68
CA GLU A 277 61.53 -22.01 -29.13
C GLU A 277 62.08 -20.82 -29.93
N GLU A 278 61.78 -19.57 -29.56
CA GLU A 278 62.37 -18.37 -30.16
C GLU A 278 63.86 -18.29 -29.89
N ARG A 279 64.32 -18.71 -28.71
CA ARG A 279 65.74 -18.82 -28.37
C ARG A 279 66.44 -19.89 -29.22
N ALA A 280 65.81 -21.03 -29.45
CA ALA A 280 66.29 -22.06 -30.37
C ALA A 280 66.29 -21.58 -31.84
N ARG A 281 65.24 -20.86 -32.27
CA ARG A 281 65.16 -20.22 -33.59
C ARG A 281 66.19 -19.10 -33.76
N GLN A 282 66.50 -18.32 -32.73
CA GLN A 282 67.57 -17.32 -32.77
C GLN A 282 68.95 -17.96 -32.84
N ALA A 283 69.19 -19.09 -32.17
CA ALA A 283 70.40 -19.88 -32.35
C ALA A 283 70.51 -20.43 -33.79
N ALA A 284 69.40 -20.86 -34.40
CA ALA A 284 69.37 -21.28 -35.80
C ALA A 284 69.53 -20.11 -36.80
N LEU A 285 68.94 -18.94 -36.53
CA LEU A 285 69.06 -17.73 -37.35
C LEU A 285 70.42 -17.04 -37.21
N ALA A 286 71.13 -17.24 -36.09
CA ALA A 286 72.53 -16.84 -35.97
C ALA A 286 73.43 -17.61 -36.96
N ALA A 287 73.01 -18.80 -37.41
CA ALA A 287 73.66 -19.56 -38.47
C ALA A 287 73.18 -19.19 -39.89
N SER A 288 72.23 -18.25 -40.07
CA SER A 288 71.68 -17.90 -41.40
C SER A 288 71.00 -16.50 -41.45
N ARG A 289 71.62 -15.54 -42.14
CA ARG A 289 71.08 -14.21 -42.51
C ARG A 289 71.43 -13.92 -43.98
N PRO A 290 70.64 -13.19 -44.81
CA PRO A 290 69.87 -11.94 -44.53
C PRO A 290 68.42 -11.93 -45.12
N SER A 291 67.58 -10.87 -45.16
CA SER A 291 67.33 -9.65 -44.34
C SER A 291 65.98 -8.99 -44.77
N GLN A 292 65.43 -8.07 -43.95
CA GLN A 292 64.24 -7.19 -44.21
C GLN A 292 62.88 -7.92 -44.24
N GLY A 293 61.75 -7.29 -43.88
CA GLY A 293 61.52 -5.95 -43.33
C GLY A 293 60.02 -5.58 -43.31
N GLY A 294 59.65 -4.44 -42.70
CA GLY A 294 58.33 -3.82 -42.85
C GLY A 294 57.26 -4.23 -41.83
N GLY A 295 56.91 -3.33 -40.91
CA GLY A 295 55.81 -3.50 -39.96
C GLY A 295 54.50 -2.84 -40.44
N GLY A 296 53.39 -3.15 -39.76
CA GLY A 296 52.10 -2.52 -40.02
C GLY A 296 51.16 -2.58 -38.81
N ARG A 297 50.70 -1.41 -38.36
CA ARG A 297 49.63 -1.26 -37.36
C ARG A 297 48.95 0.09 -37.58
N PRO A 298 47.61 0.13 -37.67
CA PRO A 298 46.86 1.32 -37.29
C PRO A 298 45.88 1.04 -36.15
N SER A 299 45.54 2.12 -35.44
CA SER A 299 44.67 2.13 -34.26
C SER A 299 43.22 2.46 -34.61
N SER A 300 42.34 2.27 -33.61
CA SER A 300 40.90 2.42 -33.65
C SER A 300 40.34 3.85 -33.67
N ARG A 301 39.17 4.01 -34.33
CA ARG A 301 37.96 4.83 -34.03
C ARG A 301 37.15 5.04 -35.32
N PRO A 302 35.86 5.46 -35.34
CA PRO A 302 35.04 6.19 -34.34
C PRO A 302 33.82 5.33 -33.88
N VAL A 303 32.68 5.75 -33.31
CA VAL A 303 31.77 6.93 -33.40
C VAL A 303 31.01 7.07 -32.07
N GLN A 304 30.80 8.27 -31.49
CA GLN A 304 29.81 9.32 -31.82
C GLN A 304 28.35 8.95 -31.56
N SER A 305 27.67 9.88 -30.88
CA SER A 305 26.29 9.82 -30.36
C SER A 305 25.33 10.67 -31.19
N ALA A 306 24.15 10.12 -31.53
CA ALA A 306 22.94 10.81 -31.99
C ALA A 306 21.79 9.77 -32.18
N PRO A 307 20.52 10.16 -32.38
CA PRO A 307 19.76 11.20 -31.68
C PRO A 307 18.43 10.63 -31.10
N ALA A 308 17.63 11.47 -30.44
CA ALA A 308 16.34 11.06 -29.88
C ALA A 308 15.24 10.93 -30.97
N GLY A 309 14.75 9.70 -31.15
CA GLY A 309 13.54 9.37 -31.90
C GLY A 309 12.82 8.19 -31.24
N SER A 310 11.57 7.93 -31.63
CA SER A 310 10.62 6.93 -31.10
C SER A 310 11.16 5.50 -31.06
N SER A 311 12.01 5.22 -30.08
CA SER A 311 12.77 4.00 -29.91
C SER A 311 12.63 3.46 -28.50
N VAL A 312 12.81 2.15 -28.35
CA VAL A 312 12.84 1.46 -27.06
C VAL A 312 13.81 2.15 -26.09
N GLU A 313 14.99 2.54 -26.54
CA GLU A 313 15.98 3.20 -25.70
C GLU A 313 15.53 4.60 -25.22
N ALA A 314 14.79 5.37 -26.03
CA ALA A 314 14.27 6.66 -25.58
C ALA A 314 13.28 6.51 -24.41
N VAL A 315 12.40 5.50 -24.47
CA VAL A 315 11.46 5.18 -23.38
C VAL A 315 12.19 4.67 -22.14
N VAL A 316 13.17 3.77 -22.32
CA VAL A 316 13.96 3.24 -21.20
C VAL A 316 14.77 4.34 -20.54
N GLN A 317 15.43 5.23 -21.29
CA GLN A 317 16.18 6.36 -20.73
C GLN A 317 15.27 7.35 -19.99
N ARG A 318 14.02 7.56 -20.43
CA ARG A 318 13.03 8.34 -19.67
C ARG A 318 12.72 7.71 -18.31
N ALA A 319 12.51 6.39 -18.22
CA ALA A 319 12.30 5.75 -16.92
C ALA A 319 13.56 5.76 -16.04
N LEU A 320 14.74 5.51 -16.62
CA LEU A 320 16.01 5.49 -15.89
C LEU A 320 16.43 6.88 -15.38
N SER A 321 16.02 7.97 -16.03
CA SER A 321 16.28 9.33 -15.51
C SER A 321 15.49 9.68 -14.26
N GLN A 322 14.53 8.85 -13.84
CA GLN A 322 13.73 9.02 -12.62
C GLN A 322 14.27 8.22 -11.42
N LEU A 323 15.38 7.48 -11.57
CA LEU A 323 15.97 6.67 -10.49
C LEU A 323 16.24 7.51 -9.23
N GLY A 324 15.88 6.95 -8.07
CA GLY A 324 16.02 7.59 -6.76
C GLY A 324 14.86 8.51 -6.36
N LEU A 325 13.94 8.88 -7.26
CA LEU A 325 12.72 9.59 -6.86
C LEU A 325 11.86 8.74 -5.91
N PRO A 326 11.14 9.35 -4.96
CA PRO A 326 10.30 8.60 -4.03
C PRO A 326 9.10 7.97 -4.74
N TYR A 327 8.63 6.85 -4.20
CA TYR A 327 7.28 6.39 -4.52
C TYR A 327 6.24 7.39 -3.99
N ALA A 328 5.20 7.62 -4.77
CA ALA A 328 4.01 8.37 -4.35
C ALA A 328 2.79 7.73 -5.00
N TRP A 329 1.89 7.15 -4.19
CA TRP A 329 0.64 6.54 -4.65
C TRP A 329 -0.21 7.49 -5.50
N GLY A 330 -0.66 7.07 -6.67
CA GLY A 330 -1.35 7.92 -7.65
C GLY A 330 -0.46 8.97 -8.33
N GLY A 331 0.86 8.92 -8.11
CA GLY A 331 1.82 9.90 -8.60
C GLY A 331 2.36 9.60 -9.99
N GLY A 332 2.56 10.66 -10.78
CA GLY A 332 3.22 10.62 -12.08
C GLY A 332 2.28 10.78 -13.27
N ASN A 333 2.68 11.57 -14.26
CA ASN A 333 1.95 11.72 -15.52
C ASN A 333 2.91 11.86 -16.71
N GLY A 334 2.40 12.15 -17.91
CA GLY A 334 3.23 12.24 -19.12
C GLY A 334 4.33 13.31 -19.07
N SER A 335 4.18 14.32 -18.21
CA SER A 335 5.11 15.44 -18.05
C SER A 335 6.16 15.22 -16.95
N GLY A 336 5.89 14.40 -15.94
CA GLY A 336 6.83 14.16 -14.84
C GLY A 336 6.21 13.54 -13.59
N PRO A 337 6.96 13.48 -12.47
CA PRO A 337 6.42 13.08 -11.17
C PRO A 337 5.38 14.10 -10.70
N THR A 338 4.35 13.63 -10.00
CA THR A 338 3.30 14.51 -9.44
C THR A 338 3.15 14.27 -7.95
N ARG A 339 2.35 15.11 -7.28
CA ARG A 339 1.90 14.81 -5.92
C ARG A 339 1.06 13.52 -5.93
N GLY A 340 1.24 12.68 -4.90
CA GLY A 340 0.39 11.51 -4.69
C GLY A 340 -1.04 11.89 -4.26
N ILE A 341 -1.93 10.91 -4.29
CA ILE A 341 -3.33 11.01 -3.83
C ILE A 341 -3.52 10.32 -2.48
N ARG A 342 -4.63 10.63 -1.80
CA ARG A 342 -5.00 9.92 -0.56
C ARG A 342 -5.68 8.59 -0.87
N ASP A 343 -5.31 7.55 -0.12
CA ASP A 343 -5.96 6.23 -0.16
C ASP A 343 -6.73 5.88 1.13
N GLY A 344 -6.51 6.64 2.22
CA GLY A 344 -7.04 6.33 3.55
C GLY A 344 -6.42 5.09 4.21
N GLY A 345 -5.36 4.53 3.62
CA GLY A 345 -4.75 3.26 3.98
C GLY A 345 -3.24 3.37 4.14
N THR A 346 -2.52 2.42 3.54
CA THR A 346 -1.06 2.31 3.70
C THR A 346 -0.34 3.51 3.08
N ALA A 347 -0.76 4.01 1.93
CA ALA A 347 -0.08 5.15 1.30
C ALA A 347 -0.22 6.43 2.15
N ASP A 348 -1.38 6.64 2.78
CA ASP A 348 -1.60 7.71 3.76
C ASP A 348 -0.73 7.56 5.01
N ARG A 349 -0.56 6.33 5.57
CA ARG A 349 0.36 6.07 6.69
C ARG A 349 1.81 6.40 6.36
N TYR A 350 2.25 6.14 5.12
CA TYR A 350 3.58 6.53 4.63
C TYR A 350 3.67 8.00 4.17
N GLY A 351 2.57 8.75 4.18
CA GLY A 351 2.52 10.16 3.77
C GLY A 351 2.70 10.39 2.26
N ASP A 352 2.33 9.43 1.41
CA ASP A 352 2.55 9.49 -0.03
C ASP A 352 1.81 10.66 -0.70
N TYR A 353 0.64 11.04 -0.21
CA TYR A 353 -0.11 12.23 -0.65
C TYR A 353 0.63 13.57 -0.41
N MET A 354 1.70 13.58 0.38
CA MET A 354 2.58 14.75 0.56
C MET A 354 3.81 14.74 -0.35
N LYS A 355 4.13 13.61 -0.99
CA LYS A 355 5.35 13.42 -1.79
C LYS A 355 5.10 13.78 -3.25
N ILE A 356 6.13 14.29 -3.93
CA ILE A 356 6.18 14.39 -5.39
C ILE A 356 7.00 13.21 -5.90
N GLY A 357 6.39 12.33 -6.67
CA GLY A 357 6.99 11.06 -7.06
C GLY A 357 6.19 10.30 -8.12
N PHE A 358 6.39 8.98 -8.16
CA PHE A 358 5.75 8.06 -9.09
C PHE A 358 5.14 6.87 -8.36
N ASP A 359 3.97 6.40 -8.79
CA ASP A 359 3.59 4.99 -8.63
C ASP A 359 4.05 4.15 -9.83
N CYS A 360 3.85 2.83 -9.75
CA CYS A 360 4.28 1.88 -10.76
C CYS A 360 3.73 2.20 -12.16
N SER A 361 2.45 2.56 -12.24
CA SER A 361 1.74 2.85 -13.49
C SER A 361 2.02 4.28 -13.99
N GLY A 362 2.15 5.26 -13.08
CA GLY A 362 2.55 6.63 -13.40
C GLY A 362 3.95 6.73 -13.99
N LEU A 363 4.89 5.88 -13.54
CA LEU A 363 6.23 5.78 -14.14
C LEU A 363 6.15 5.29 -15.59
N MET A 364 5.25 4.35 -15.90
CA MET A 364 5.03 3.88 -17.28
C MET A 364 4.37 4.95 -18.15
N ILE A 365 3.38 5.70 -17.63
CA ILE A 365 2.79 6.85 -18.33
C ILE A 365 3.89 7.85 -18.73
N TYR A 366 4.77 8.21 -17.79
CA TYR A 366 5.88 9.11 -18.07
C TYR A 366 6.84 8.53 -19.10
N ALA A 367 7.27 7.28 -18.95
CA ALA A 367 8.20 6.64 -19.87
C ALA A 367 7.66 6.62 -21.31
N PHE A 368 6.40 6.23 -21.51
CA PHE A 368 5.77 6.07 -22.81
C PHE A 368 5.08 7.33 -23.37
N ALA A 369 5.07 8.46 -22.66
CA ALA A 369 4.34 9.68 -23.05
C ALA A 369 4.63 10.18 -24.48
N GLY A 370 5.87 10.03 -24.95
CA GLY A 370 6.29 10.39 -26.33
C GLY A 370 6.00 9.34 -27.40
N VAL A 371 5.29 8.26 -27.04
CA VAL A 371 4.97 7.11 -27.91
C VAL A 371 3.46 6.86 -27.92
N ARG A 372 2.83 6.78 -26.74
CA ARG A 372 1.39 6.55 -26.58
C ARG A 372 0.90 7.01 -25.21
N SER A 373 -0.27 7.62 -25.17
CA SER A 373 -0.98 7.88 -23.91
C SER A 373 -1.40 6.56 -23.25
N LEU A 374 -1.12 6.43 -21.95
CA LEU A 374 -1.48 5.27 -21.14
C LEU A 374 -2.45 5.68 -20.02
N PRO A 375 -3.41 4.81 -19.65
CA PRO A 375 -4.25 5.04 -18.49
C PRO A 375 -3.45 4.93 -17.19
N HIS A 376 -3.84 5.67 -16.16
CA HIS A 376 -3.22 5.63 -14.82
C HIS A 376 -3.75 4.46 -13.99
N TYR A 377 -3.65 3.25 -14.54
CA TYR A 377 -3.99 2.00 -13.87
C TYR A 377 -3.30 0.83 -14.56
N SER A 378 -2.50 0.08 -13.81
CA SER A 378 -1.69 -1.05 -14.30
C SER A 378 -2.53 -2.14 -15.00
N GLY A 379 -3.73 -2.44 -14.50
CA GLY A 379 -4.64 -3.40 -15.13
C GLY A 379 -5.13 -2.98 -16.53
N TYR A 380 -5.32 -1.68 -16.79
CA TYR A 380 -5.62 -1.20 -18.15
C TYR A 380 -4.36 -1.09 -19.01
N GLN A 381 -3.22 -0.71 -18.43
CA GLN A 381 -1.93 -0.71 -19.14
C GLN A 381 -1.54 -2.10 -19.66
N TYR A 382 -1.90 -3.17 -18.94
CA TYR A 382 -1.72 -4.55 -19.41
C TYR A 382 -2.39 -4.74 -20.78
N ASN A 383 -3.60 -4.22 -20.98
CA ASN A 383 -4.34 -4.41 -22.23
C ASN A 383 -4.07 -3.33 -23.28
N ALA A 384 -3.15 -2.41 -23.03
CA ALA A 384 -2.86 -1.31 -23.95
C ALA A 384 -2.03 -1.70 -25.19
N GLY A 385 -1.37 -2.87 -25.21
CA GLY A 385 -0.44 -3.26 -26.27
C GLY A 385 -0.48 -4.73 -26.67
N ARG A 386 0.45 -5.12 -27.55
CA ARG A 386 0.58 -6.51 -28.01
C ARG A 386 1.05 -7.40 -26.85
N LYS A 387 0.32 -8.49 -26.59
CA LYS A 387 0.76 -9.54 -25.66
C LYS A 387 1.96 -10.28 -26.24
N VAL A 388 2.99 -10.46 -25.44
CA VAL A 388 4.21 -11.21 -25.79
C VAL A 388 4.46 -12.23 -24.67
N PRO A 389 4.62 -13.54 -24.96
CA PRO A 389 4.96 -14.52 -23.93
C PRO A 389 6.24 -14.10 -23.19
N LEU A 390 6.32 -14.33 -21.88
CA LEU A 390 7.50 -13.90 -21.10
C LEU A 390 8.83 -14.47 -21.62
N SER A 391 8.82 -15.67 -22.22
CA SER A 391 9.99 -16.26 -22.89
C SER A 391 10.48 -15.47 -24.11
N GLN A 392 9.69 -14.52 -24.61
CA GLN A 392 9.99 -13.65 -25.75
C GLN A 392 10.03 -12.16 -25.36
N MET A 393 10.00 -11.85 -24.05
CA MET A 393 10.07 -10.48 -23.57
C MET A 393 11.42 -9.84 -23.95
N ARG A 394 11.37 -8.57 -24.37
CA ARG A 394 12.51 -7.78 -24.80
C ARG A 394 12.56 -6.49 -23.98
N ARG A 395 13.76 -5.91 -23.91
CA ARG A 395 13.97 -4.59 -23.32
C ARG A 395 12.92 -3.60 -23.87
N GLY A 396 12.30 -2.83 -22.98
CA GLY A 396 11.17 -1.94 -23.30
C GLY A 396 9.77 -2.55 -23.17
N ASP A 397 9.63 -3.87 -22.99
CA ASP A 397 8.31 -4.46 -22.70
C ASP A 397 7.87 -4.17 -21.26
N MET A 398 6.57 -3.95 -21.05
CA MET A 398 5.99 -3.83 -19.72
C MET A 398 5.67 -5.21 -19.14
N LEU A 399 6.08 -5.45 -17.90
CA LEU A 399 5.83 -6.63 -17.08
C LEU A 399 4.79 -6.28 -16.02
N PHE A 400 3.93 -7.23 -15.65
CA PHE A 400 2.77 -6.98 -14.78
C PHE A 400 2.64 -8.07 -13.72
N TRP A 401 2.15 -7.73 -12.53
CA TRP A 401 1.90 -8.68 -11.45
C TRP A 401 0.45 -8.61 -10.96
N GLY A 402 -0.10 -9.78 -10.65
CA GLY A 402 -1.48 -10.00 -10.26
C GLY A 402 -1.91 -11.42 -10.63
N GLY A 403 -2.51 -12.16 -9.70
CA GLY A 403 -2.91 -13.56 -9.95
C GLY A 403 -3.94 -13.74 -11.09
N SER A 404 -4.57 -12.66 -11.53
CA SER A 404 -5.42 -12.64 -12.72
C SER A 404 -5.32 -11.29 -13.45
N ALA A 405 -5.78 -11.24 -14.70
CA ALA A 405 -5.87 -9.99 -15.47
C ALA A 405 -6.81 -8.92 -14.88
N ARG A 406 -7.64 -9.28 -13.87
CA ARG A 406 -8.49 -8.35 -13.11
C ARG A 406 -7.86 -7.92 -11.77
N GLY A 407 -6.86 -8.66 -11.27
CA GLY A 407 -6.17 -8.40 -10.01
C GLY A 407 -4.74 -7.86 -10.19
N ILE A 408 -4.49 -7.13 -11.28
CA ILE A 408 -3.17 -6.54 -11.56
C ILE A 408 -2.92 -5.36 -10.63
N HIS A 409 -1.89 -5.48 -9.80
CA HIS A 409 -1.52 -4.52 -8.76
C HIS A 409 -0.16 -3.85 -9.02
N HIS A 410 0.73 -4.44 -9.83
CA HIS A 410 2.04 -3.84 -10.15
C HIS A 410 2.39 -3.88 -11.64
N VAL A 411 3.24 -2.94 -12.06
CA VAL A 411 3.82 -2.87 -13.41
C VAL A 411 5.26 -2.33 -13.36
N ALA A 412 6.11 -2.86 -14.23
CA ALA A 412 7.51 -2.44 -14.39
C ALA A 412 7.93 -2.57 -15.86
N MET A 413 9.03 -1.93 -16.26
CA MET A 413 9.58 -2.06 -17.62
C MET A 413 10.82 -2.94 -17.63
N TYR A 414 10.83 -3.96 -18.49
CA TYR A 414 11.96 -4.87 -18.67
C TYR A 414 13.15 -4.14 -19.30
N LEU A 415 14.35 -4.35 -18.76
CA LEU A 415 15.59 -3.74 -19.21
C LEU A 415 16.48 -4.69 -20.03
N GLY A 416 16.10 -5.97 -20.15
CA GLY A 416 17.01 -7.03 -20.62
C GLY A 416 17.78 -7.66 -19.47
N ASN A 417 18.48 -8.78 -19.74
CA ASN A 417 19.35 -9.48 -18.80
C ASN A 417 18.71 -9.78 -17.42
N GLY A 418 17.40 -10.07 -17.39
CA GLY A 418 16.69 -10.34 -16.14
C GLY A 418 16.52 -9.13 -15.22
N GLN A 419 16.73 -7.90 -15.70
CA GLN A 419 16.57 -6.65 -14.93
C GLN A 419 15.33 -5.87 -15.37
N MET A 420 14.76 -5.07 -14.48
CA MET A 420 13.64 -4.16 -14.74
C MET A 420 13.80 -2.82 -14.00
N VAL A 421 13.13 -1.77 -14.48
CA VAL A 421 12.96 -0.50 -13.76
C VAL A 421 11.54 -0.39 -13.23
N GLU A 422 11.40 -0.02 -11.96
CA GLU A 422 10.12 0.06 -11.24
C GLU A 422 10.05 1.25 -10.28
N ALA A 423 8.83 1.73 -10.02
CA ALA A 423 8.47 2.45 -8.80
C ALA A 423 7.71 1.44 -7.91
N PRO A 424 8.35 0.82 -6.90
CA PRO A 424 7.85 -0.42 -6.31
C PRO A 424 6.62 -0.25 -5.40
N GLN A 425 6.75 0.47 -4.29
CA GLN A 425 5.68 0.67 -3.29
C GLN A 425 6.03 1.81 -2.33
N SER A 426 5.08 2.22 -1.49
CA SER A 426 5.24 3.23 -0.45
C SER A 426 6.49 3.01 0.43
N GLY A 427 7.15 4.09 0.79
CA GLY A 427 8.42 4.07 1.55
C GLY A 427 9.68 3.77 0.73
N LEU A 428 9.55 3.28 -0.51
CA LEU A 428 10.69 3.01 -1.40
C LEU A 428 10.86 4.10 -2.49
N ARG A 429 11.78 3.85 -3.43
CA ARG A 429 12.20 4.77 -4.50
C ARG A 429 12.25 4.05 -5.84
N VAL A 430 12.15 4.82 -6.94
CA VAL A 430 12.36 4.33 -8.30
C VAL A 430 13.74 3.69 -8.41
N ARG A 431 13.81 2.43 -8.86
CA ARG A 431 15.05 1.63 -8.85
C ARG A 431 15.14 0.68 -10.04
N ILE A 432 16.36 0.20 -10.30
CA ILE A 432 16.59 -1.03 -11.06
C ILE A 432 16.52 -2.21 -10.07
N ALA A 433 15.86 -3.29 -10.46
CA ALA A 433 15.79 -4.54 -9.70
C ALA A 433 15.80 -5.76 -10.63
N PRO A 434 16.15 -6.97 -10.15
CA PRO A 434 15.88 -8.20 -10.88
C PRO A 434 14.38 -8.39 -11.15
N VAL A 435 14.04 -9.01 -12.28
CA VAL A 435 12.66 -9.40 -12.61
C VAL A 435 12.18 -10.43 -11.58
N ARG A 436 11.05 -10.13 -10.92
CA ARG A 436 10.36 -11.06 -10.02
C ARG A 436 9.37 -11.89 -10.82
N TYR A 437 9.49 -13.22 -10.79
CA TYR A 437 8.58 -14.10 -11.53
C TYR A 437 7.40 -14.62 -10.68
N GLY A 438 7.49 -14.60 -9.34
CA GLY A 438 6.34 -14.89 -8.48
C GLY A 438 5.21 -13.88 -8.73
N GLY A 439 4.00 -14.37 -9.01
CA GLY A 439 2.82 -13.55 -9.29
C GLY A 439 2.84 -12.76 -10.61
N ILE A 440 3.80 -13.00 -11.51
CA ILE A 440 3.89 -12.30 -12.80
C ILE A 440 2.81 -12.80 -13.78
N MET A 441 2.27 -11.90 -14.59
CA MET A 441 1.36 -12.25 -15.69
C MET A 441 2.10 -13.05 -16.77
N PRO A 442 1.48 -14.09 -17.39
CA PRO A 442 2.14 -14.96 -18.38
C PRO A 442 2.54 -14.27 -19.68
N TYR A 443 2.14 -13.01 -19.87
CA TYR A 443 2.49 -12.17 -21.02
C TYR A 443 3.03 -10.82 -20.56
N ALA A 444 4.09 -10.35 -21.20
CA ALA A 444 4.47 -8.94 -21.22
C ALA A 444 3.59 -8.16 -22.22
N THR A 445 3.58 -6.84 -22.11
CA THR A 445 2.89 -5.94 -23.05
C THR A 445 3.90 -5.10 -23.81
N ARG A 446 3.97 -5.30 -25.12
CA ARG A 446 4.84 -4.55 -26.04
C ARG A 446 4.06 -3.41 -26.69
N LEU A 447 4.60 -2.20 -26.58
CA LEU A 447 4.06 -0.97 -27.20
C LEU A 447 4.90 -0.47 -28.38
N ILE A 448 6.12 -0.99 -28.56
CA ILE A 448 7.09 -0.56 -29.58
C ILE A 448 7.67 -1.79 -30.29
N GLY A 449 7.59 -1.82 -31.62
CA GLY A 449 8.13 -2.88 -32.49
C GLY A 449 7.30 -4.17 -32.57
#